data_AF-L0CKC8-F1
#
_entry.id   AF-L0CKC8-F1
#
_cell.length_a   1.000
_cell.length_b   1.000
_cell.length_c   1.000
_cell.angle_alpha   90.00
_cell.angle_beta   90.00
_cell.angle_gamma   90.00
#
_symmetry.space_group_name_H-M   'P 1'
#
loop_
_entity.id
_entity.type
_entity.pdbx_description
1 polymer ?
#
loop_
_entity_poly.entity_id
_entity_poly.type
_entity_poly.pdbx_seq_one_letter_code
_entity_poly.pdbx_strand_id
1 'polypeptide(L)'
;YIQRIEIRGNDKTRDYVIRREFDLNEGDAFNQVMVQRAKRRLEALDFFQTVNISTAPGSDPDQVILVVDVVEKSTGEFSIGGGYTTGGESPGAQVEAAITERNFLGRGQYIRISAGAGQDDMRNYGLSFTEPYFLGYRLSAGFDVFRRSYRVNDDYDVEQTGGTIRFGLPITDNFSAGIAYNLVQEKYDLFRGDAENYYAPALLEAAENSPWLRSSVSYSLTYSSIDDIKNPHDGLYGKFIQEFAGLGGDAKYVKTTFKGNYYQTLSQEADIVGLLGVGAGYIH
;
A
#
# COMPACT_ATOMS: atom_id res chain seq x y z
N TYR A 1 27.77 -21.31 -17.17
CA TYR A 1 27.04 -21.22 -15.90
C TYR A 1 27.39 -19.93 -15.18
N ILE A 2 26.50 -19.44 -14.31
CA ILE A 2 26.78 -18.30 -13.45
C ILE A 2 27.65 -18.79 -12.29
N GLN A 3 28.88 -18.28 -12.17
CA GLN A 3 29.76 -18.64 -11.06
C GLN A 3 29.33 -17.96 -9.76
N ARG A 4 29.10 -16.65 -9.82
CA ARG A 4 28.63 -15.85 -8.69
C ARG A 4 27.98 -14.55 -9.15
N ILE A 5 27.19 -13.94 -8.26
CA ILE A 5 26.66 -12.58 -8.43
C ILE A 5 27.45 -11.65 -7.50
N GLU A 6 28.18 -10.72 -8.09
CA GLU A 6 29.01 -9.73 -7.40
C GLU A 6 28.30 -8.38 -7.43
N ILE A 7 27.98 -7.85 -6.25
CA ILE A 7 27.23 -6.60 -6.09
C ILE A 7 28.19 -5.52 -5.58
N ARG A 8 28.14 -4.33 -6.18
CA ARG A 8 29.05 -3.22 -5.88
C ARG A 8 28.29 -1.90 -5.84
N GLY A 9 28.74 -0.99 -4.98
CA GLY A 9 28.18 0.36 -4.83
C GLY A 9 26.95 0.45 -3.92
N ASN A 10 26.62 -0.63 -3.19
CA ASN A 10 25.53 -0.70 -2.22
C ASN A 10 26.02 -0.43 -0.78
N ASP A 11 26.48 0.78 -0.51
CA ASP A 11 27.04 1.14 0.81
C ASP A 11 25.99 1.11 1.93
N LYS A 12 24.74 1.50 1.62
CA LYS A 12 23.62 1.53 2.57
C LYS A 12 22.72 0.31 2.44
N THR A 13 22.40 -0.08 1.22
CA THR A 13 21.48 -1.17 0.88
C THR A 13 22.17 -2.51 1.11
N ARG A 14 21.51 -3.40 1.85
CA ARG A 14 22.04 -4.73 2.12
C ARG A 14 22.04 -5.57 0.86
N ASP A 15 23.10 -6.35 0.64
CA ASP A 15 23.27 -7.22 -0.52
C ASP A 15 22.05 -8.11 -0.80
N TYR A 16 21.40 -8.64 0.26
CA TYR A 16 20.24 -9.51 0.10
C TYR A 16 19.04 -8.82 -0.57
N VAL A 17 18.93 -7.49 -0.47
CA VAL A 17 17.88 -6.70 -1.11
C VAL A 17 18.06 -6.65 -2.61
N ILE A 18 19.31 -6.61 -3.08
CA ILE A 18 19.63 -6.64 -4.51
C ILE A 18 19.56 -8.09 -5.02
N ARG A 19 20.12 -9.03 -4.25
CA ARG A 19 20.20 -10.45 -4.63
C ARG A 19 18.83 -11.10 -4.79
N ARG A 20 17.84 -10.74 -3.96
CA ARG A 20 16.46 -11.29 -4.04
C ARG A 20 15.70 -10.89 -5.31
N GLU A 21 16.19 -9.90 -6.06
CA GLU A 21 15.56 -9.49 -7.33
C GLU A 21 16.02 -10.35 -8.52
N PHE A 22 16.95 -11.30 -8.32
CA PHE A 22 17.40 -12.25 -9.33
C PHE A 22 16.60 -13.55 -9.24
N ASP A 23 15.99 -13.97 -10.35
CA ASP A 23 15.37 -15.31 -10.48
C ASP A 23 16.41 -16.39 -10.88
N LEU A 24 17.70 -16.07 -10.75
CA LEU A 24 18.83 -16.91 -11.11
C LEU A 24 19.70 -17.08 -9.87
N ASN A 25 20.13 -18.31 -9.63
CA ASN A 25 21.07 -18.64 -8.57
C ASN A 25 22.47 -18.87 -9.13
N GLU A 26 23.45 -18.79 -8.23
CA GLU A 26 24.83 -19.19 -8.54
C GLU A 26 24.82 -20.70 -8.87
N GLY A 27 25.39 -21.06 -10.02
CA GLY A 27 25.31 -22.40 -10.61
C GLY A 27 24.30 -22.54 -11.75
N ASP A 28 23.35 -21.62 -11.91
CA ASP A 28 22.35 -21.70 -12.99
C ASP A 28 22.97 -21.41 -14.37
N ALA A 29 22.28 -21.88 -15.43
CA ALA A 29 22.62 -21.52 -16.79
C ALA A 29 22.40 -20.00 -17.00
N PHE A 30 23.35 -19.36 -17.69
CA PHE A 30 23.22 -17.94 -18.00
C PHE A 30 22.02 -17.70 -18.91
N ASN A 31 21.12 -16.81 -18.48
CA ASN A 31 19.94 -16.43 -19.26
C ASN A 31 19.80 -14.91 -19.28
N GLN A 32 20.04 -14.31 -20.45
CA GLN A 32 19.96 -12.87 -20.64
C GLN A 32 18.57 -12.30 -20.34
N VAL A 33 17.49 -13.03 -20.63
CA VAL A 33 16.11 -12.57 -20.37
C VAL A 33 15.88 -12.42 -18.87
N MET A 34 16.35 -13.37 -18.07
CA MET A 34 16.24 -13.31 -16.61
C MET A 34 17.08 -12.18 -16.02
N VAL A 35 18.29 -11.94 -16.54
CA VAL A 35 19.13 -10.80 -16.14
C VAL A 35 18.45 -9.47 -16.45
N GLN A 36 17.82 -9.33 -17.62
CA GLN A 36 17.07 -8.11 -17.97
C GLN A 36 15.83 -7.91 -17.08
N ARG A 37 15.14 -8.99 -16.69
CA ARG A 37 14.04 -8.90 -15.71
C ARG A 37 14.53 -8.44 -14.34
N ALA A 38 15.65 -8.99 -13.86
CA ALA A 38 16.26 -8.57 -12.61
C ALA A 38 16.65 -7.09 -12.64
N LYS A 39 17.24 -6.62 -13.75
CA LYS A 39 17.54 -5.19 -13.95
C LYS A 39 16.30 -4.31 -13.80
N ARG A 40 15.20 -4.65 -14.50
CA ARG A 40 13.94 -3.88 -14.41
C ARG A 40 13.36 -3.88 -12.99
N ARG A 41 13.46 -5.00 -12.27
CA ARG A 41 13.01 -5.07 -10.87
C ARG A 41 13.86 -4.18 -9.96
N LEU A 42 15.18 -4.20 -10.12
CA LEU A 42 16.09 -3.31 -9.37
C LEU A 42 15.84 -1.84 -9.65
N GLU A 43 15.57 -1.47 -10.91
CA GLU A 43 15.17 -0.11 -11.28
C GLU A 43 13.81 0.26 -10.67
N ALA A 44 12.85 -0.67 -10.66
CA ALA A 44 11.53 -0.47 -10.07
C ALA A 44 11.54 -0.34 -8.53
N LEU A 45 12.58 -0.81 -7.84
CA LEU A 45 12.76 -0.56 -6.40
C LEU A 45 12.93 0.94 -6.10
N ASP A 46 13.43 1.71 -7.06
CA ASP A 46 13.68 3.14 -6.91
C ASP A 46 14.68 3.48 -5.77
N PHE A 47 15.62 2.57 -5.47
CA PHE A 47 16.70 2.78 -4.49
C PHE A 47 18.00 3.30 -5.11
N PHE A 48 18.11 3.14 -6.43
CA PHE A 48 19.33 3.40 -7.18
C PHE A 48 19.06 4.46 -8.25
N GLN A 49 20.00 5.37 -8.46
CA GLN A 49 19.99 6.29 -9.58
C GLN A 49 20.31 5.55 -10.89
N THR A 50 21.25 4.61 -10.83
CA THR A 50 21.70 3.81 -11.98
C THR A 50 21.90 2.37 -11.56
N VAL A 51 21.45 1.43 -12.40
CA VAL A 51 21.69 -0.01 -12.24
C VAL A 51 22.33 -0.54 -13.52
N ASN A 52 23.58 -1.01 -13.41
CA ASN A 52 24.31 -1.63 -14.49
C ASN A 52 24.62 -3.08 -14.14
N ILE A 53 24.24 -3.99 -15.04
CA ILE A 53 24.58 -5.41 -14.92
C ILE A 53 25.48 -5.76 -16.09
N SER A 54 26.70 -6.17 -15.79
CA SER A 54 27.70 -6.61 -16.76
C SER A 54 28.16 -8.03 -16.45
N THR A 55 28.85 -8.65 -17.40
CA THR A 55 29.41 -10.00 -17.25
C THR A 55 30.92 -9.93 -17.30
N ALA A 56 31.60 -10.57 -16.34
CA ALA A 56 33.03 -10.78 -16.35
C ALA A 56 33.37 -12.28 -16.55
N PRO A 57 34.53 -12.62 -17.15
CA PRO A 57 34.99 -14.00 -17.22
C PRO A 57 35.10 -14.63 -15.83
N GLY A 58 34.60 -15.85 -15.68
CA GLY A 58 34.74 -16.65 -14.46
C GLY A 58 36.09 -17.35 -14.37
N SER A 59 36.22 -18.24 -13.39
CA SER A 59 37.41 -19.06 -13.20
C SER A 59 37.61 -20.10 -14.30
N ASP A 60 36.51 -20.62 -14.86
CA ASP A 60 36.52 -21.55 -16.00
C ASP A 60 35.97 -20.90 -17.28
N PRO A 61 36.34 -21.38 -18.49
CA PRO A 61 35.90 -20.80 -19.77
C PRO A 61 34.38 -20.80 -20.00
N ASP A 62 33.65 -21.70 -19.34
CA ASP A 62 32.19 -21.82 -19.41
C ASP A 62 31.48 -21.11 -18.25
N GLN A 63 32.23 -20.40 -17.40
CA GLN A 63 31.71 -19.67 -16.24
C GLN A 63 31.72 -18.17 -16.47
N VAL A 64 30.67 -17.50 -15.98
CA VAL A 64 30.54 -16.04 -16.01
C VAL A 64 30.21 -15.50 -14.62
N ILE A 65 30.79 -14.35 -14.29
CA ILE A 65 30.46 -13.59 -13.08
C ILE A 65 29.51 -12.47 -13.48
N LEU A 66 28.37 -12.38 -12.81
CA LEU A 66 27.45 -11.25 -12.99
C LEU A 66 27.89 -10.13 -12.05
N VAL A 67 28.32 -9.00 -12.61
CA VAL A 67 28.73 -7.81 -11.86
C VAL A 67 27.58 -6.82 -11.90
N VAL A 68 27.04 -6.50 -10.73
CA VAL A 68 25.92 -5.60 -10.51
C VAL A 68 26.46 -4.33 -9.87
N ASP A 69 26.69 -3.32 -10.68
CA ASP A 69 27.14 -2.00 -10.24
C ASP A 69 25.93 -1.09 -10.06
N VAL A 70 25.70 -0.64 -8.82
CA VAL A 70 24.62 0.29 -8.48
C VAL A 70 25.16 1.61 -7.95
N VAL A 71 24.42 2.68 -8.23
CA VAL A 71 24.64 3.99 -7.60
C VAL A 71 23.44 4.29 -6.73
N GLU A 72 23.60 4.28 -5.41
CA GLU A 72 22.51 4.55 -4.47
C GLU A 72 22.05 6.01 -4.53
N LYS A 73 20.74 6.22 -4.38
CA LYS A 73 20.14 7.54 -4.21
C LYS A 73 19.42 7.65 -2.86
N SER A 74 18.95 8.85 -2.52
CA SER A 74 18.11 9.02 -1.33
C SER A 74 16.77 8.29 -1.51
N THR A 75 16.43 7.42 -0.57
CA THR A 75 15.16 6.69 -0.51
C THR A 75 14.15 7.29 0.46
N GLY A 76 14.61 8.21 1.30
CA GLY A 76 13.80 9.04 2.17
C GLY A 76 13.19 10.23 1.43
N GLU A 77 11.92 10.52 1.73
CA GLU A 77 11.12 11.58 1.14
C GLU A 77 10.30 12.29 2.23
N PHE A 78 10.29 13.62 2.18
CA PHE A 78 9.33 14.44 2.93
C PHE A 78 8.31 15.01 1.94
N SER A 79 7.03 14.75 2.17
CA SER A 79 5.93 15.23 1.35
C SER A 79 5.00 16.12 2.17
N ILE A 80 4.61 17.26 1.61
CA ILE A 80 3.54 18.11 2.15
C ILE A 80 2.51 18.34 1.05
N GLY A 81 1.24 18.17 1.38
CA GLY A 81 0.12 18.33 0.46
C GLY A 81 -1.05 19.02 1.13
N GLY A 82 -1.88 19.69 0.34
CA GLY A 82 -3.13 20.27 0.78
C GLY A 82 -4.22 20.06 -0.26
N GLY A 83 -5.46 19.97 0.18
CA GLY A 83 -6.62 19.76 -0.66
C GLY A 83 -7.85 20.45 -0.09
N TYR A 84 -8.89 20.55 -0.91
CA TYR A 84 -10.20 21.03 -0.48
C TYR A 84 -11.26 20.02 -0.91
N THR A 85 -12.02 19.52 0.04
CA THR A 85 -13.05 18.51 -0.19
C THR A 85 -14.42 19.15 -0.07
N THR A 86 -15.28 19.05 -1.08
CA THR A 86 -16.63 19.66 -1.08
C THR A 86 -17.73 18.73 -0.59
N GLY A 87 -17.44 17.47 -0.26
CA GLY A 87 -18.43 16.50 0.22
C GLY A 87 -17.81 15.31 0.96
N GLY A 88 -18.60 14.59 1.73
CA GLY A 88 -18.14 13.53 2.64
C GLY A 88 -18.35 13.92 4.10
N GLU A 89 -17.71 13.17 5.01
CA GLU A 89 -17.90 13.32 6.47
C GLU A 89 -17.19 14.55 7.06
N SER A 90 -16.27 15.19 6.31
CA SER A 90 -15.55 16.41 6.72
C SER A 90 -15.23 17.27 5.49
N PRO A 91 -16.21 18.07 5.00
CA PRO A 91 -15.94 19.01 3.92
C PRO A 91 -15.00 20.12 4.39
N GLY A 92 -14.10 20.55 3.52
CA GLY A 92 -13.23 21.69 3.79
C GLY A 92 -11.78 21.51 3.36
N ALA A 93 -10.98 22.51 3.74
CA ALA A 93 -9.54 22.51 3.54
C ALA A 93 -8.86 21.50 4.46
N GLN A 94 -7.90 20.76 3.91
CA GLN A 94 -7.10 19.79 4.63
C GLN A 94 -5.64 19.89 4.19
N VAL A 95 -4.73 19.64 5.14
CA VAL A 95 -3.29 19.56 4.91
C VAL A 95 -2.75 18.26 5.47
N GLU A 96 -1.76 17.68 4.82
CA GLU A 96 -1.06 16.49 5.27
C GLU A 96 0.46 16.68 5.06
N ALA A 97 1.23 16.30 6.07
CA ALA A 97 2.66 16.12 5.96
C ALA A 97 3.01 14.66 6.25
N ALA A 98 3.95 14.10 5.49
CA ALA A 98 4.42 12.74 5.70
C ALA A 98 5.92 12.61 5.44
N ILE A 99 6.53 11.72 6.20
CA ILE A 99 7.90 11.25 6.01
C ILE A 99 7.80 9.80 5.56
N THR A 100 8.42 9.48 4.43
CA THR A 100 8.47 8.14 3.85
C THR A 100 9.91 7.70 3.70
N GLU A 101 10.23 6.46 4.07
CA GLU A 101 11.52 5.81 3.82
C GLU A 101 11.25 4.46 3.16
N ARG A 102 11.71 4.28 1.91
CA ARG A 102 11.43 3.07 1.12
C ARG A 102 12.46 1.95 1.32
N ASN A 103 13.63 2.27 1.89
CA ASN A 103 14.73 1.35 2.13
C ASN A 103 15.25 1.49 3.56
N PHE A 104 14.33 1.35 4.53
CA PHE A 104 14.64 1.58 5.93
C PHE A 104 15.80 0.70 6.40
N LEU A 105 16.85 1.34 6.94
CA LEU A 105 18.11 0.71 7.38
C LEU A 105 18.79 -0.15 6.30
N GLY A 106 18.53 0.13 5.02
CA GLY A 106 19.05 -0.63 3.88
C GLY A 106 18.39 -1.98 3.66
N ARG A 107 17.23 -2.25 4.29
CA ARG A 107 16.57 -3.57 4.30
C ARG A 107 15.50 -3.75 3.21
N GLY A 108 15.27 -2.73 2.39
CA GLY A 108 14.17 -2.69 1.43
C GLY A 108 12.79 -2.70 2.10
N GLN A 109 12.73 -2.19 3.33
CA GLN A 109 11.52 -2.06 4.13
C GLN A 109 10.94 -0.66 3.97
N TYR A 110 9.62 -0.59 3.86
CA TYR A 110 8.88 0.66 3.73
C TYR A 110 8.39 1.13 5.09
N ILE A 111 8.66 2.40 5.43
CA ILE A 111 8.10 3.09 6.58
C ILE A 111 7.48 4.40 6.12
N ARG A 112 6.27 4.69 6.59
CA ARG A 112 5.64 6.00 6.43
C ARG A 112 5.06 6.47 7.75
N ILE A 113 5.34 7.72 8.10
CA ILE A 113 4.72 8.43 9.21
C ILE A 113 4.01 9.65 8.61
N SER A 114 2.74 9.84 8.93
CA SER A 114 1.95 10.95 8.43
C SER A 114 1.13 11.62 9.51
N ALA A 115 0.99 12.94 9.39
CA ALA A 115 0.11 13.76 10.20
C ALA A 115 -0.65 14.71 9.28
N GLY A 116 -1.95 14.82 9.48
CA GLY A 116 -2.82 15.72 8.74
C GLY A 116 -3.80 16.43 9.67
N ALA A 117 -4.20 17.62 9.24
CA ALA A 117 -5.20 18.45 9.91
C ALA A 117 -6.11 19.10 8.87
N GLY A 118 -7.36 19.38 9.23
CA GLY A 118 -8.31 20.06 8.37
C GLY A 118 -9.37 20.81 9.13
N GLN A 119 -10.38 21.29 8.41
CA GLN A 119 -11.60 21.84 8.99
C GLN A 119 -12.37 20.77 9.79
N ASP A 120 -13.34 21.21 10.60
CA ASP A 120 -14.21 20.34 11.39
C ASP A 120 -13.43 19.39 12.31
N ASP A 121 -12.38 19.94 12.95
CA ASP A 121 -11.46 19.24 13.85
C ASP A 121 -10.88 17.93 13.27
N MET A 122 -10.81 17.85 11.93
CA MET A 122 -10.23 16.71 11.25
C MET A 122 -8.74 16.63 11.60
N ARG A 123 -8.33 15.53 12.22
CA ARG A 123 -6.92 15.20 12.47
C ARG A 123 -6.70 13.76 12.08
N ASN A 124 -5.59 13.48 11.40
CA ASN A 124 -5.24 12.13 10.99
C ASN A 124 -3.77 11.88 11.27
N TYR A 125 -3.48 10.83 12.02
CA TYR A 125 -2.13 10.38 12.30
C TYR A 125 -2.00 8.93 11.84
N GLY A 126 -0.90 8.61 11.17
CA GLY A 126 -0.69 7.28 10.61
C GLY A 126 0.76 6.87 10.69
N LEU A 127 0.98 5.60 11.00
CA LEU A 127 2.25 4.91 10.84
C LEU A 127 1.99 3.64 10.03
N SER A 128 2.78 3.43 8.97
CA SER A 128 2.72 2.22 8.15
C SER A 128 4.12 1.62 8.03
N PHE A 129 4.21 0.31 8.21
CA PHE A 129 5.42 -0.48 7.97
C PHE A 129 5.10 -1.61 7.00
N THR A 130 5.97 -1.89 6.03
CA THR A 130 5.86 -3.04 5.13
C THR A 130 7.23 -3.69 4.90
N GLU A 131 7.31 -5.00 5.13
CA GLU A 131 8.36 -5.90 4.67
C GLU A 131 7.88 -6.62 3.41
N PRO A 132 8.42 -6.32 2.21
CA PRO A 132 7.97 -6.95 0.96
C PRO A 132 8.38 -8.42 0.81
N TYR A 133 9.40 -8.88 1.55
CA TYR A 133 9.92 -10.26 1.49
C TYR A 133 9.93 -10.93 2.88
N PHE A 134 8.73 -11.09 3.45
CA PHE A 134 8.56 -11.68 4.76
C PHE A 134 9.03 -13.14 4.79
N LEU A 135 9.85 -13.48 5.79
CA LEU A 135 10.50 -14.80 5.94
C LEU A 135 11.34 -15.23 4.72
N GLY A 136 11.78 -14.28 3.90
CA GLY A 136 12.57 -14.56 2.69
C GLY A 136 11.74 -15.00 1.47
N TYR A 137 10.42 -15.11 1.60
CA TYR A 137 9.53 -15.38 0.47
C TYR A 137 9.03 -14.07 -0.15
N ARG A 138 8.61 -14.11 -1.42
CA ARG A 138 7.95 -12.97 -2.10
C ARG A 138 6.52 -12.81 -1.59
N LEU A 139 6.39 -12.59 -0.29
CA LEU A 139 5.19 -12.40 0.51
C LEU A 139 5.38 -11.11 1.29
N SER A 140 4.53 -10.11 1.06
CA SER A 140 4.58 -8.90 1.85
C SER A 140 3.88 -9.12 3.19
N ALA A 141 4.46 -8.56 4.25
CA ALA A 141 3.84 -8.45 5.57
C ALA A 141 3.98 -7.00 6.05
N GLY A 142 2.92 -6.45 6.61
CA GLY A 142 2.93 -5.08 7.09
C GLY A 142 1.96 -4.86 8.22
N PHE A 143 2.15 -3.73 8.90
CA PHE A 143 1.17 -3.23 9.83
C PHE A 143 0.92 -1.75 9.60
N ASP A 144 -0.30 -1.31 9.92
CA ASP A 144 -0.69 0.08 9.97
C ASP A 144 -1.19 0.37 11.38
N VAL A 145 -0.89 1.55 11.89
CA VAL A 145 -1.50 2.09 13.10
C VAL A 145 -1.96 3.49 12.77
N PHE A 146 -3.17 3.82 13.15
CA PHE A 146 -3.74 5.13 12.86
C PHE A 146 -4.57 5.65 14.02
N ARG A 147 -4.66 6.97 14.09
CA ARG A 147 -5.65 7.68 14.89
C ARG A 147 -6.23 8.81 14.07
N ARG A 148 -7.54 8.85 13.95
CA ARG A 148 -8.26 9.90 13.23
C ARG A 148 -9.39 10.44 14.10
N SER A 149 -9.51 11.76 14.14
CA SER A 149 -10.66 12.46 14.71
C SER A 149 -11.30 13.32 13.64
N TYR A 150 -12.62 13.46 13.67
CA TYR A 150 -13.35 14.38 12.81
C TYR A 150 -14.72 14.69 13.40
N ARG A 151 -15.24 15.87 13.08
CA ARG A 151 -16.59 16.29 13.45
C ARG A 151 -17.57 15.96 12.33
N VAL A 152 -18.75 15.50 12.72
CA VAL A 152 -19.86 15.24 11.80
C VAL A 152 -20.95 16.28 12.04
N ASN A 153 -21.28 17.05 10.99
CA ASN A 153 -22.38 18.03 10.95
C ASN A 153 -22.43 19.03 12.13
N ASP A 154 -21.28 19.43 12.68
CA ASP A 154 -21.18 20.28 13.89
C ASP A 154 -21.88 19.71 15.15
N ASP A 155 -22.15 18.41 15.15
CA ASP A 155 -23.04 17.78 16.11
C ASP A 155 -22.27 16.87 17.08
N TYR A 156 -21.35 16.06 16.57
CA TYR A 156 -20.55 15.14 17.39
C TYR A 156 -19.18 14.89 16.77
N ASP A 157 -18.21 14.51 17.61
CA ASP A 157 -16.88 14.11 17.14
C ASP A 157 -16.79 12.58 17.17
N VAL A 158 -16.16 12.05 16.13
CA VAL A 158 -15.81 10.64 16.00
C VAL A 158 -14.31 10.51 16.15
N GLU A 159 -13.87 9.74 17.14
CA GLU A 159 -12.47 9.33 17.28
C GLU A 159 -12.31 7.86 16.94
N GLN A 160 -11.43 7.57 15.99
CA GLN A 160 -11.08 6.22 15.57
C GLN A 160 -9.60 5.98 15.84
N THR A 161 -9.29 4.98 16.66
CA THR A 161 -7.92 4.50 16.86
C THR A 161 -7.86 3.05 16.47
N GLY A 162 -6.97 2.68 15.56
CA GLY A 162 -6.93 1.33 15.05
C GLY A 162 -5.58 0.88 14.56
N GLY A 163 -5.49 -0.41 14.34
CA GLY A 163 -4.36 -1.04 13.71
C GLY A 163 -4.81 -2.14 12.75
N THR A 164 -3.98 -2.36 11.73
CA THR A 164 -4.17 -3.41 10.74
C THR A 164 -2.89 -4.22 10.64
N ILE A 165 -3.00 -5.54 10.61
CA ILE A 165 -1.92 -6.44 10.20
C ILE A 165 -2.33 -7.02 8.85
N ARG A 166 -1.44 -6.95 7.86
CA ARG A 166 -1.75 -7.36 6.49
C ARG A 166 -0.64 -8.22 5.88
N PHE A 167 -1.05 -9.19 5.08
CA PHE A 167 -0.20 -10.04 4.27
C PHE A 167 -0.64 -9.97 2.82
N GLY A 168 0.31 -9.91 1.88
CA GLY A 168 0.04 -9.81 0.45
C GLY A 168 0.91 -10.76 -0.36
N LEU A 169 0.29 -11.59 -1.20
CA LEU A 169 0.96 -12.55 -2.05
C LEU A 169 0.74 -12.19 -3.53
N PRO A 170 1.77 -11.75 -4.27
CA PRO A 170 1.74 -11.71 -5.72
C PRO A 170 1.74 -13.15 -6.25
N ILE A 171 0.63 -13.56 -6.87
CA ILE A 171 0.47 -14.91 -7.43
C ILE A 171 1.00 -14.92 -8.88
N THR A 172 0.72 -13.86 -9.63
CA THR A 172 1.31 -13.60 -10.95
C THR A 172 1.69 -12.12 -11.05
N ASP A 173 2.27 -11.69 -12.17
CA ASP A 173 2.59 -10.28 -12.40
C ASP A 173 1.35 -9.37 -12.36
N ASN A 174 0.18 -9.91 -12.71
CA ASN A 174 -1.08 -9.16 -12.80
C ASN A 174 -2.08 -9.53 -11.71
N PHE A 175 -1.83 -10.57 -10.91
CA PHE A 175 -2.78 -11.07 -9.91
C PHE A 175 -2.14 -11.19 -8.54
N SER A 176 -2.79 -10.62 -7.53
CA SER A 176 -2.37 -10.68 -6.14
C SER A 176 -3.54 -10.98 -5.21
N ALA A 177 -3.24 -11.70 -4.14
CA ALA A 177 -4.17 -11.95 -3.04
C ALA A 177 -3.64 -11.32 -1.76
N GLY A 178 -4.53 -10.95 -0.85
CA GLY A 178 -4.13 -10.42 0.45
C GLY A 178 -5.10 -10.81 1.55
N ILE A 179 -4.60 -10.89 2.77
CA ILE A 179 -5.38 -11.10 3.99
C ILE A 179 -5.02 -9.98 4.96
N ALA A 180 -6.03 -9.41 5.61
CA ALA A 180 -5.80 -8.39 6.63
C ALA A 180 -6.70 -8.61 7.85
N TYR A 181 -6.13 -8.40 9.02
CA TYR A 181 -6.84 -8.31 10.29
C TYR A 181 -6.88 -6.85 10.72
N ASN A 182 -8.06 -6.33 11.03
CA ASN A 182 -8.28 -4.96 11.47
C ASN A 182 -8.83 -4.97 12.90
N LEU A 183 -8.26 -4.11 13.73
CA LEU A 183 -8.75 -3.82 15.07
C LEU A 183 -8.93 -2.30 15.19
N VAL A 184 -10.16 -1.83 15.31
CA VAL A 184 -10.48 -0.40 15.33
C VAL A 184 -11.38 -0.13 16.52
N GLN A 185 -10.97 0.79 17.38
CA GLN A 185 -11.79 1.35 18.43
C GLN A 185 -12.42 2.65 17.95
N GLU A 186 -13.72 2.79 18.16
CA GLU A 186 -14.53 3.95 17.78
C GLU A 186 -15.17 4.59 19.00
N LYS A 187 -14.98 5.90 19.16
CA LYS A 187 -15.57 6.68 20.25
C LYS A 187 -16.38 7.82 19.65
N TYR A 188 -17.54 8.07 20.24
CA TYR A 188 -18.44 9.16 19.88
C TYR A 188 -18.55 10.11 21.06
N ASP A 189 -18.19 11.37 20.84
CA ASP A 189 -18.30 12.42 21.85
C ASP A 189 -19.40 13.41 21.41
N LEU A 190 -20.48 13.48 22.19
CA LEU A 190 -21.59 14.42 22.00
C LEU A 190 -21.35 15.66 22.84
N PHE A 191 -21.52 16.87 22.28
CA PHE A 191 -21.19 18.13 22.98
C PHE A 191 -22.38 19.03 23.28
N ARG A 192 -23.60 18.69 22.84
CA ARG A 192 -24.80 19.48 23.13
C ARG A 192 -25.45 19.03 24.44
N GLY A 193 -25.72 19.99 25.32
CA GLY A 193 -26.28 19.75 26.66
C GLY A 193 -27.75 19.32 26.70
N ASP A 194 -28.48 19.38 25.58
CA ASP A 194 -29.84 18.85 25.42
C ASP A 194 -29.83 17.71 24.39
N ALA A 195 -29.07 16.66 24.72
CA ALA A 195 -28.76 15.59 23.79
C ALA A 195 -30.01 14.75 23.42
N GLU A 196 -30.92 14.53 24.37
CA GLU A 196 -32.12 13.69 24.18
C GLU A 196 -33.10 14.24 23.15
N ASN A 197 -33.21 15.57 23.02
CA ASN A 197 -34.12 16.21 22.05
C ASN A 197 -33.49 16.45 20.68
N TYR A 198 -32.16 16.36 20.58
CA TYR A 198 -31.42 16.76 19.39
C TYR A 198 -30.85 15.59 18.59
N TYR A 199 -30.39 14.53 19.27
CA TYR A 199 -29.81 13.35 18.61
C TYR A 199 -30.84 12.23 18.47
N ALA A 200 -30.71 11.44 17.40
CA ALA A 200 -31.49 10.21 17.28
C ALA A 200 -31.16 9.25 18.45
N PRO A 201 -32.13 8.49 18.98
CA PRO A 201 -31.90 7.55 20.08
C PRO A 201 -30.72 6.59 19.84
N ALA A 202 -30.51 6.15 18.60
CA ALA A 202 -29.39 5.28 18.24
C ALA A 202 -28.02 5.95 18.40
N LEU A 203 -27.90 7.26 18.18
CA LEU A 203 -26.64 7.99 18.38
C LEU A 203 -26.35 8.23 19.87
N LEU A 204 -27.40 8.45 20.67
CA LEU A 204 -27.29 8.55 22.13
C LEU A 204 -26.79 7.22 22.71
N GLU A 205 -27.42 6.11 22.32
CA GLU A 205 -26.99 4.77 22.72
C GLU A 205 -25.57 4.46 22.24
N ALA A 206 -25.21 4.85 21.02
CA ALA A 206 -23.85 4.71 20.50
C ALA A 206 -22.82 5.52 21.30
N ALA A 207 -23.14 6.73 21.73
CA ALA A 207 -22.24 7.55 22.53
C ALA A 207 -22.10 7.03 23.96
N GLU A 208 -23.22 6.68 24.61
CA GLU A 208 -23.24 6.17 26.00
C GLU A 208 -22.47 4.86 26.17
N ASN A 209 -22.57 3.96 25.19
CA ASN A 209 -21.89 2.66 25.21
C ASN A 209 -20.51 2.69 24.51
N SER A 210 -20.04 3.87 24.09
CA SER A 210 -18.69 4.00 23.56
C SER A 210 -17.63 3.78 24.65
N PRO A 211 -16.41 3.30 24.32
CA PRO A 211 -15.91 3.03 22.98
C PRO A 211 -16.31 1.65 22.44
N TRP A 212 -16.66 1.62 21.15
CA TRP A 212 -16.96 0.39 20.40
C TRP A 212 -15.69 -0.21 19.84
N LEU A 213 -15.58 -1.54 19.88
CA LEU A 213 -14.46 -2.27 19.30
C LEU A 213 -14.92 -3.04 18.07
N ARG A 214 -14.31 -2.73 16.93
CA ARG A 214 -14.46 -3.49 15.70
C ARG A 214 -13.24 -4.36 15.47
N SER A 215 -13.46 -5.66 15.46
CA SER A 215 -12.47 -6.68 15.08
C SER A 215 -12.95 -7.39 13.82
N SER A 216 -12.16 -7.31 12.74
CA SER A 216 -12.51 -7.92 11.46
C SER A 216 -11.34 -8.59 10.75
N VAL A 217 -11.64 -9.66 10.00
CA VAL A 217 -10.72 -10.27 9.04
C VAL A 217 -11.26 -10.02 7.64
N SER A 218 -10.35 -9.72 6.72
CA SER A 218 -10.68 -9.54 5.31
C SER A 218 -9.73 -10.31 4.42
N TYR A 219 -10.23 -10.73 3.28
CA TYR A 219 -9.39 -11.14 2.16
C TYR A 219 -9.65 -10.24 0.95
N SER A 220 -8.64 -10.07 0.13
CA SER A 220 -8.71 -9.28 -1.08
C SER A 220 -8.08 -10.02 -2.26
N LEU A 221 -8.68 -9.87 -3.43
CA LEU A 221 -8.17 -10.36 -4.71
C LEU A 221 -8.05 -9.14 -5.62
N THR A 222 -6.86 -8.91 -6.16
CA THR A 222 -6.58 -7.78 -7.05
C THR A 222 -6.00 -8.29 -8.35
N TYR A 223 -6.62 -7.90 -9.45
CA TYR A 223 -6.11 -8.09 -10.80
C TYR A 223 -5.81 -6.73 -11.42
N SER A 224 -4.63 -6.55 -12.01
CA SER A 224 -4.27 -5.33 -12.73
C SER A 224 -3.43 -5.68 -13.95
N SER A 225 -3.92 -5.32 -15.13
CA SER A 225 -3.18 -5.34 -16.38
C SER A 225 -3.00 -3.94 -16.97
N ILE A 226 -3.20 -2.90 -16.15
CA ILE A 226 -2.99 -1.50 -16.53
C ILE A 226 -1.52 -1.30 -16.89
N ASP A 227 -1.28 -0.67 -18.02
CA ASP A 227 0.04 -0.36 -18.56
C ASP A 227 0.83 0.64 -17.71
N ASP A 228 0.25 1.81 -17.43
CA ASP A 228 0.83 2.84 -16.58
C ASP A 228 -0.22 3.31 -15.57
N ILE A 229 0.06 3.12 -14.28
CA ILE A 229 -0.88 3.48 -13.20
C ILE A 229 -1.10 4.99 -13.10
N LYS A 230 -0.11 5.81 -13.49
CA LYS A 230 -0.19 7.28 -13.45
C LYS A 230 -0.86 7.85 -14.69
N ASN A 231 -0.67 7.22 -15.85
CA ASN A 231 -1.30 7.63 -17.10
C ASN A 231 -1.83 6.42 -17.91
N PRO A 232 -2.94 5.80 -17.47
CA PRO A 232 -3.44 4.56 -18.06
C PRO A 232 -4.00 4.77 -19.47
N HIS A 233 -3.56 3.97 -20.45
CA HIS A 233 -4.13 3.98 -21.80
C HIS A 233 -4.92 2.71 -22.09
N ASP A 234 -4.43 1.55 -21.61
CA ASP A 234 -5.07 0.27 -21.86
C ASP A 234 -4.97 -0.65 -20.64
N GLY A 235 -6.04 -1.42 -20.41
CA GLY A 235 -6.03 -2.53 -19.46
C GLY A 235 -7.20 -2.54 -18.48
N LEU A 236 -7.19 -3.54 -17.61
CA LEU A 236 -8.23 -3.80 -16.63
C LEU A 236 -7.64 -3.78 -15.22
N TYR A 237 -8.30 -3.08 -14.33
CA TYR A 237 -8.10 -3.18 -12.89
C TYR A 237 -9.36 -3.71 -12.23
N GLY A 238 -9.22 -4.72 -11.38
CA GLY A 238 -10.29 -5.30 -10.60
C GLY A 238 -9.83 -5.55 -9.17
N LYS A 239 -10.62 -5.13 -8.19
CA LYS A 239 -10.39 -5.41 -6.78
C LYS A 239 -11.67 -5.92 -6.13
N PHE A 240 -11.59 -7.11 -5.56
CA PHE A 240 -12.62 -7.70 -4.73
C PHE A 240 -12.13 -7.77 -3.30
N ILE A 241 -12.96 -7.36 -2.34
CA ILE A 241 -12.69 -7.42 -0.91
C ILE A 241 -13.91 -8.01 -0.22
N GLN A 242 -13.69 -8.97 0.65
CA GLN A 242 -14.70 -9.45 1.59
C GLN A 242 -14.16 -9.34 3.01
N GLU A 243 -14.95 -8.72 3.88
CA GLU A 243 -14.61 -8.44 5.27
C GLU A 243 -15.68 -9.03 6.19
N PHE A 244 -15.22 -9.71 7.24
CA PHE A 244 -16.04 -10.34 8.27
C PHE A 244 -15.72 -9.69 9.61
N ALA A 245 -16.68 -8.98 10.18
CA ALA A 245 -16.57 -8.37 11.50
C ALA A 245 -17.32 -9.21 12.56
N GLY A 246 -16.82 -9.21 13.79
CA GLY A 246 -17.43 -9.92 14.93
C GLY A 246 -16.49 -10.90 15.64
N LEU A 247 -15.18 -10.82 15.36
CA LEU A 247 -14.16 -11.67 15.98
C LEU A 247 -13.74 -11.12 17.35
N GLY A 248 -14.69 -11.08 18.29
CA GLY A 248 -14.51 -10.50 19.63
C GLY A 248 -14.70 -8.99 19.72
N GLY A 249 -15.23 -8.37 18.67
CA GLY A 249 -15.70 -6.98 18.67
C GLY A 249 -17.23 -6.88 18.67
N ASP A 250 -17.73 -5.68 18.93
CA ASP A 250 -19.16 -5.37 19.06
C ASP A 250 -19.89 -5.37 17.71
N ALA A 251 -19.19 -4.96 16.64
CA ALA A 251 -19.74 -4.93 15.30
C ALA A 251 -19.76 -6.32 14.66
N LYS A 252 -20.91 -6.74 14.13
CA LYS A 252 -21.09 -7.98 13.38
C LYS A 252 -21.66 -7.66 12.00
N TYR A 253 -20.87 -7.91 10.98
CA TYR A 253 -21.31 -7.74 9.60
C TYR A 253 -20.46 -8.56 8.63
N VAL A 254 -20.99 -8.76 7.43
CA VAL A 254 -20.23 -9.16 6.26
C VAL A 254 -20.28 -8.05 5.22
N LYS A 255 -19.12 -7.49 4.89
CA LYS A 255 -18.99 -6.43 3.89
C LYS A 255 -18.31 -6.98 2.64
N THR A 256 -19.01 -6.89 1.52
CA THR A 256 -18.47 -7.22 0.20
C THR A 256 -18.27 -5.93 -0.58
N THR A 257 -17.09 -5.73 -1.15
CA THR A 257 -16.75 -4.57 -1.98
C THR A 257 -16.09 -5.03 -3.27
N PHE A 258 -16.59 -4.52 -4.39
CA PHE A 258 -16.02 -4.74 -5.72
C PHE A 258 -15.75 -3.38 -6.37
N LYS A 259 -14.57 -3.24 -6.98
CA LYS A 259 -14.20 -2.09 -7.81
C LYS A 259 -13.55 -2.60 -9.10
N GLY A 260 -14.00 -2.10 -10.24
CA GLY A 260 -13.44 -2.40 -11.55
C GLY A 260 -13.25 -1.13 -12.37
N ASN A 261 -12.10 -0.99 -13.03
CA ASN A 261 -11.83 0.06 -14.00
C ASN A 261 -11.30 -0.56 -15.29
N TYR A 262 -11.83 -0.16 -16.43
CA TYR A 262 -11.36 -0.56 -17.75
C TYR A 262 -10.97 0.68 -18.54
N TYR A 263 -9.74 0.66 -19.06
CA TYR A 263 -9.16 1.69 -19.91
C TYR A 263 -8.95 1.13 -21.30
N GLN A 264 -9.29 1.94 -22.31
CA GLN A 264 -9.04 1.59 -23.70
C GLN A 264 -8.75 2.84 -24.54
N THR A 265 -7.66 2.81 -25.30
CA THR A 265 -7.35 3.86 -26.26
C THR A 265 -8.36 3.84 -27.40
N LEU A 266 -9.11 4.95 -27.58
CA LEU A 266 -10.11 5.11 -28.63
C LEU A 266 -9.53 5.74 -29.90
N SER A 267 -8.54 6.63 -29.75
CA SER A 267 -7.79 7.23 -30.87
C SER A 267 -6.37 7.55 -30.45
N GLN A 268 -5.39 6.98 -31.16
CA GLN A 268 -3.98 7.24 -30.90
C GLN A 268 -3.53 8.61 -31.41
N GLU A 269 -4.09 9.09 -32.53
CA GLU A 269 -3.69 10.37 -33.14
C GLU A 269 -4.14 11.57 -32.31
N ALA A 270 -5.28 11.45 -31.62
CA ALA A 270 -5.86 12.49 -30.80
C ALA A 270 -5.65 12.28 -29.30
N ASP A 271 -4.94 11.21 -28.91
CA ASP A 271 -4.67 10.83 -27.52
C ASP A 271 -5.95 10.72 -26.66
N ILE A 272 -6.96 10.02 -27.19
CA ILE A 272 -8.27 9.86 -26.55
C ILE A 272 -8.35 8.47 -25.91
N VAL A 273 -8.50 8.44 -24.59
CA VAL A 273 -8.70 7.22 -23.81
C VAL A 273 -10.11 7.18 -23.22
N GLY A 274 -10.81 6.06 -23.43
CA GLY A 274 -12.08 5.77 -22.79
C GLY A 274 -11.86 5.10 -21.43
N LEU A 275 -12.68 5.49 -20.45
CA LEU A 275 -12.68 4.90 -19.10
C LEU A 275 -14.08 4.42 -18.74
N LEU A 276 -14.19 3.17 -18.30
CA LEU A 276 -15.38 2.63 -17.65
C LEU A 276 -15.03 2.20 -16.22
N GLY A 277 -15.68 2.82 -15.23
CA GLY A 277 -15.55 2.48 -13.82
C GLY A 277 -16.84 1.87 -13.26
N VAL A 278 -16.73 0.77 -12.52
CA VAL A 278 -17.84 0.11 -11.81
C VAL A 278 -17.44 -0.12 -10.36
N GLY A 279 -18.35 0.21 -9.43
CA GLY A 279 -18.17 -0.04 -8.01
C GLY A 279 -19.46 -0.60 -7.42
N ALA A 280 -19.34 -1.62 -6.57
CA ALA A 280 -20.46 -2.18 -5.82
C ALA A 280 -20.03 -2.48 -4.38
N GLY A 281 -20.93 -2.23 -3.43
CA GLY A 281 -20.72 -2.49 -2.01
C GLY A 281 -22.00 -3.01 -1.38
N TYR A 282 -21.88 -4.05 -0.56
CA TYR A 282 -23.00 -4.60 0.20
C TYR A 282 -22.53 -4.95 1.61
N ILE A 283 -23.33 -4.57 2.61
CA ILE A 283 -23.11 -4.89 4.02
C ILE A 283 -24.34 -5.64 4.50
N HIS A 284 -24.14 -6.83 5.07
CA HIS A 284 -25.14 -7.65 5.73
C HIS A 284 -24.86 -7.72 7.22
#